data_AF-A0A431THP8-F1
#
_entry.id   AF-A0A431THP8-F1
#
_cell.length_a   1.000
_cell.length_b   1.000
_cell.length_c   1.000
_cell.angle_alpha   90.00
_cell.angle_beta   90.00
_cell.angle_gamma   90.00
#
_symmetry.space_group_name_H-M   'P 1'
#
loop_
_entity.id
_entity.type
_entity.pdbx_description
1 polymer ?
#
loop_
_entity_poly.entity_id
_entity_poly.type
_entity_poly.pdbx_seq_one_letter_code
_entity_poly.pdbx_strand_id
1 'polypeptide(L)'
;MVQGRSVAVLGRGMALVKVGKAPRPAVRPEDNTTVLLKKAARALNKPGIDRSVVFRGPNAAKVYAYSAYPQDPTKVVREAADGTKVIGRMVDGRFRASKA
;
A
#
# COMPACT_ATOMS: atom_id res chain seq x y z
N MET A 1 1.08 39.61 10.84
CA MET A 1 0.29 40.56 10.03
C MET A 1 0.33 40.09 8.59
N VAL A 2 -0.82 39.86 7.95
CA VAL A 2 -0.88 39.43 6.54
C VAL A 2 -0.83 40.68 5.65
N GLN A 3 0.16 40.79 4.76
CA GLN A 3 0.26 41.86 3.77
C GLN A 3 -0.17 41.34 2.39
N GLY A 4 -1.12 42.01 1.74
CA GLY A 4 -1.61 41.62 0.41
C GLY A 4 -2.65 42.58 -0.15
N ARG A 5 -2.99 42.42 -1.44
CA ARG A 5 -3.97 43.26 -2.13
C ARG A 5 -5.38 42.70 -1.93
N SER A 6 -6.31 43.50 -1.40
CA SER A 6 -7.72 43.11 -1.35
C SER A 6 -8.27 42.93 -2.77
N VAL A 7 -8.89 41.79 -3.03
CA VAL A 7 -9.48 41.43 -4.32
C VAL A 7 -11.00 41.35 -4.27
N ALA A 8 -11.59 41.16 -3.09
CA ALA A 8 -13.02 41.30 -2.86
C ALA A 8 -13.30 41.57 -1.37
N VAL A 9 -14.37 42.30 -1.08
CA VAL A 9 -14.90 42.41 0.29
C VAL A 9 -16.16 41.56 0.34
N LEU A 10 -16.20 40.60 1.25
CA LEU A 10 -17.36 39.77 1.53
C LEU A 10 -18.11 40.41 2.71
N GLY A 11 -19.44 40.38 2.68
CA GLY A 11 -20.26 40.95 3.76
C GLY A 11 -19.86 40.42 5.15
N ARG A 12 -20.20 41.18 6.21
CA ARG A 12 -19.83 40.91 7.62
C ARG A 12 -18.34 41.10 7.94
N GLY A 13 -17.69 42.08 7.30
CA GLY A 13 -16.32 42.50 7.65
C GLY A 13 -15.22 41.55 7.18
N MET A 14 -15.52 40.68 6.21
CA MET A 14 -14.54 39.74 5.65
C MET A 14 -13.94 40.31 4.36
N ALA A 15 -12.65 40.10 4.13
CA ALA A 15 -11.99 40.49 2.88
C ALA A 15 -11.19 39.32 2.31
N LEU A 16 -11.33 39.11 1.01
CA LEU A 16 -10.52 38.17 0.24
C LEU A 16 -9.25 38.93 -0.18
N VAL A 17 -8.10 38.48 0.34
CA VAL A 17 -6.81 39.13 0.13
C VAL A 17 -5.94 38.24 -0.75
N LYS A 18 -5.47 38.78 -1.88
CA LYS A 18 -4.44 38.15 -2.70
C LYS A 18 -3.09 38.37 -2.01
N VAL A 19 -2.73 37.42 -1.16
CA VAL A 19 -1.34 37.19 -0.74
C VAL A 19 -0.57 36.62 -1.92
N GLY A 20 0.67 37.06 -2.11
CA GLY A 20 1.55 36.58 -3.18
C GLY A 20 1.77 35.05 -3.11
N LYS A 21 2.58 34.51 -4.03
CA LYS A 21 2.93 33.09 -4.01
C LYS A 21 3.58 32.77 -2.65
N ALA A 22 2.89 31.99 -1.81
CA ALA A 22 3.45 31.54 -0.55
C ALA A 22 4.77 30.79 -0.85
N PRO A 23 5.83 31.00 -0.04
CA PRO A 23 7.03 30.19 -0.17
C PRO A 23 6.60 28.73 -0.03
N ARG A 24 6.81 27.94 -1.09
CA ARG A 24 6.59 26.51 -1.01
C ARG A 24 7.60 25.97 0.01
N PRO A 25 7.17 25.14 0.98
CA PRO A 25 8.10 24.44 1.85
C PRO A 25 9.16 23.76 0.98
N ALA A 26 10.43 23.83 1.39
CA ALA A 26 11.48 23.08 0.72
C ALA A 26 11.16 21.58 0.89
N VAL A 27 10.68 20.97 -0.18
CA VAL A 27 10.43 19.52 -0.24
C VAL A 27 11.77 18.86 -0.50
N ARG A 28 12.12 17.86 0.29
CA ARG A 28 13.32 17.07 0.02
C ARG A 28 13.18 16.40 -1.35
N PRO A 29 14.24 16.26 -2.16
CA PRO A 29 14.15 15.69 -3.49
C PRO A 29 13.43 14.32 -3.53
N GLU A 30 13.61 13.50 -2.49
CA GLU A 30 13.00 12.17 -2.33
C GLU A 30 11.47 12.17 -2.10
N ASP A 31 10.93 13.31 -1.64
CA ASP A 31 9.52 13.53 -1.31
C ASP A 31 8.77 14.28 -2.43
N ASN A 32 9.47 14.59 -3.53
CA ASN A 32 8.84 15.15 -4.72
C ASN A 32 7.85 14.15 -5.32
N THR A 33 6.65 14.61 -5.70
CA THR A 33 5.57 13.81 -6.28
C THR A 33 6.05 12.89 -7.41
N THR A 34 6.96 13.34 -8.26
CA THR A 34 7.49 12.54 -9.37
C THR A 34 8.31 11.34 -8.88
N VAL A 35 9.02 11.48 -7.77
CA VAL A 35 9.81 10.41 -7.14
C VAL A 35 8.89 9.44 -6.40
N LEU A 36 7.93 9.97 -5.64
CA LEU A 36 6.93 9.17 -4.93
C LEU A 36 6.07 8.33 -5.89
N LEU A 37 5.64 8.90 -7.01
CA LEU A 37 4.86 8.18 -8.01
C LEU A 37 5.64 7.00 -8.61
N LYS A 38 6.94 7.18 -8.88
CA LYS A 38 7.81 6.08 -9.35
C LYS A 38 7.98 4.99 -8.30
N LYS A 39 8.13 5.36 -7.02
CA LYS A 39 8.22 4.40 -5.90
C LYS A 39 6.92 3.61 -5.75
N ALA A 40 5.77 4.30 -5.79
CA ALA A 40 4.45 3.68 -5.74
C ALA A 40 4.23 2.75 -6.94
N ALA A 41 4.53 3.19 -8.17
CA ALA A 41 4.43 2.35 -9.35
C ALA A 41 5.31 1.09 -9.25
N ARG A 42 6.55 1.20 -8.73
CA ARG A 42 7.41 0.02 -8.49
C ARG A 42 6.83 -0.93 -7.46
N ALA A 43 6.34 -0.41 -6.33
CA ALA A 43 5.74 -1.21 -5.27
C ALA A 43 4.45 -1.91 -5.73
N LEU A 44 3.65 -1.25 -6.58
CA LEU A 44 2.39 -1.76 -7.10
C LEU A 44 2.54 -2.64 -8.34
N ASN A 45 3.63 -2.51 -9.12
CA ASN A 45 3.87 -3.34 -10.32
C ASN A 45 4.29 -4.78 -10.00
N LYS A 46 4.93 -4.99 -8.85
CA LYS A 46 5.24 -6.33 -8.31
C LYS A 46 4.75 -6.40 -6.87
N PRO A 47 3.43 -6.38 -6.66
CA PRO A 47 2.90 -6.44 -5.31
C PRO A 47 3.16 -7.84 -4.77
N GLY A 48 3.80 -7.91 -3.60
CA GLY A 48 4.11 -9.15 -2.92
C GLY A 48 5.60 -9.42 -2.77
N ILE A 49 5.91 -10.52 -2.09
CA ILE A 49 7.27 -10.99 -1.85
C ILE A 49 7.62 -11.97 -2.96
N ASP A 50 8.82 -11.85 -3.53
CA ASP A 50 9.29 -12.80 -4.53
C ASP A 50 9.31 -14.22 -3.94
N ARG A 51 8.74 -15.16 -4.68
CA ARG A 51 8.59 -16.54 -4.23
C ARG A 51 9.93 -17.22 -3.90
N SER A 52 10.99 -16.86 -4.63
CA SER A 52 12.36 -17.36 -4.37
C SER A 52 12.93 -16.90 -3.03
N VAL A 53 12.41 -15.81 -2.47
CA VAL A 53 12.78 -15.30 -1.14
C VAL A 53 12.05 -16.08 -0.05
N VAL A 54 10.78 -16.46 -0.28
CA VAL A 54 9.98 -17.22 0.68
C VAL A 54 10.43 -18.68 0.77
N PHE A 55 10.63 -19.33 -0.39
CA PHE A 55 11.00 -20.75 -0.46
C PHE A 55 12.50 -20.91 -0.75
N ARG A 56 13.35 -20.35 0.13
CA ARG A 56 14.81 -20.43 0.01
C ARG A 56 15.39 -21.55 0.88
N GLY A 57 16.41 -22.24 0.36
CA GLY A 57 17.25 -23.14 1.13
C GLY A 57 16.69 -24.55 1.33
N PRO A 58 17.38 -25.41 2.09
CA PRO A 58 17.09 -26.84 2.18
C PRO A 58 15.74 -27.17 2.83
N ASN A 59 15.15 -26.23 3.56
CA ASN A 59 13.86 -26.41 4.25
C ASN A 59 12.66 -25.85 3.46
N ALA A 60 12.84 -25.41 2.22
CA ALA A 60 11.77 -24.81 1.41
C ALA A 60 10.50 -25.68 1.35
N ALA A 61 10.64 -27.01 1.27
CA ALA A 61 9.53 -27.96 1.23
C ALA A 61 8.65 -27.98 2.50
N LYS A 62 9.15 -27.45 3.64
CA LYS A 62 8.41 -27.38 4.92
C LYS A 62 7.80 -26.00 5.17
N VAL A 63 8.07 -25.03 4.30
CA VAL A 63 7.55 -23.66 4.40
C VAL A 63 6.28 -23.56 3.57
N TYR A 64 5.31 -22.81 4.07
CA TYR A 64 4.08 -22.49 3.35
C TYR A 64 3.85 -20.97 3.38
N ALA A 65 3.44 -20.42 2.25
CA ALA A 65 2.96 -19.05 2.15
C ALA A 65 1.43 -19.02 2.30
N TYR A 66 0.92 -17.97 2.93
CA TYR A 66 -0.52 -17.78 3.14
C TYR A 66 -0.96 -16.44 2.57
N SER A 67 -2.09 -16.43 1.86
CA SER A 67 -2.74 -15.21 1.37
C SER A 67 -4.24 -15.28 1.57
N ALA A 68 -4.90 -14.13 1.67
CA ALA A 68 -6.35 -14.07 1.77
C ALA A 68 -7.00 -14.59 0.47
N TYR A 69 -8.07 -15.38 0.60
CA TYR A 69 -8.85 -15.79 -0.56
C TYR A 69 -9.84 -14.67 -0.94
N PRO A 70 -9.70 -14.04 -2.13
CA PRO A 70 -10.40 -12.79 -2.40
C PRO A 70 -11.92 -12.93 -2.52
N GLN A 71 -12.44 -14.12 -2.83
CA GLN A 71 -13.88 -14.38 -2.95
C GLN A 71 -14.56 -14.65 -1.60
N ASP A 72 -13.81 -15.07 -0.59
CA ASP A 72 -14.33 -15.35 0.75
C ASP A 72 -13.22 -15.08 1.79
N PRO A 73 -13.28 -13.95 2.51
CA PRO A 73 -12.23 -13.53 3.44
C PRO A 73 -12.15 -14.42 4.69
N THR A 74 -13.08 -15.35 4.89
CA THR A 74 -12.97 -16.37 5.95
C THR A 74 -11.99 -17.49 5.57
N LYS A 75 -11.54 -17.52 4.31
CA LYS A 75 -10.63 -18.52 3.76
C LYS A 75 -9.27 -17.91 3.41
N VAL A 76 -8.27 -18.77 3.40
CA VAL A 76 -6.89 -18.46 3.01
C VAL A 76 -6.41 -19.45 1.96
N VAL A 77 -5.57 -18.98 1.05
CA VAL A 77 -4.83 -19.81 0.11
C VAL A 77 -3.49 -20.17 0.76
N ARG A 78 -3.19 -21.45 0.89
CA ARG A 78 -1.88 -21.96 1.28
C ARG A 78 -1.11 -22.38 0.04
N GLU A 79 0.07 -21.80 -0.17
CA GLU A 79 0.99 -22.14 -1.26
C GLU A 79 2.21 -22.89 -0.73
N ALA A 80 2.56 -23.99 -1.39
CA ALA A 80 3.77 -24.77 -1.12
C ALA A 80 4.93 -24.36 -2.05
N ALA A 81 6.15 -24.81 -1.73
CA ALA A 81 7.34 -24.50 -2.51
C ALA A 81 7.31 -25.00 -3.96
N ASP A 82 6.54 -26.05 -4.26
CA ASP A 82 6.29 -26.56 -5.61
C ASP A 82 5.25 -25.73 -6.39
N GLY A 83 4.50 -24.87 -5.70
CA GLY A 83 3.49 -23.97 -6.27
C GLY A 83 2.07 -24.50 -6.18
N THR A 84 1.90 -25.66 -5.57
CA THR A 84 0.59 -26.18 -5.22
C THR A 84 -0.14 -25.19 -4.30
N LYS A 85 -1.36 -24.84 -4.68
CA LYS A 85 -2.23 -23.93 -3.92
C LYS A 85 -3.46 -24.68 -3.41
N VAL A 86 -3.73 -24.55 -2.12
CA VAL A 86 -4.90 -25.16 -1.48
C VAL A 86 -5.68 -24.09 -0.74
N ILE A 87 -6.99 -24.01 -0.98
CA ILE A 87 -7.88 -23.10 -0.26
C ILE A 87 -8.33 -23.80 1.03
N GLY A 88 -8.34 -23.05 2.13
CA GLY A 88 -8.73 -23.58 3.43
C GLY A 88 -9.01 -22.49 4.44
N ARG A 89 -9.07 -22.86 5.72
CA ARG A 89 -9.26 -21.92 6.84
C ARG A 89 -8.17 -22.14 7.89
N MET A 90 -7.84 -21.10 8.63
CA MET A 90 -7.11 -21.26 9.89
C MET A 90 -8.11 -21.54 11.01
N VAL A 91 -7.98 -22.71 11.63
CA VAL A 91 -8.81 -23.17 12.75
C VAL A 91 -7.85 -23.59 13.86
N ASP A 92 -7.96 -22.97 15.03
CA ASP A 92 -7.10 -23.22 16.20
C ASP A 92 -5.59 -23.14 15.89
N GLY A 93 -5.19 -22.14 15.10
CA GLY A 93 -3.80 -21.96 14.70
C GLY A 93 -3.29 -23.01 13.68
N ARG A 94 -4.17 -23.83 13.10
CA ARG A 94 -3.81 -24.84 12.08
C ARG A 94 -4.59 -24.65 10.80
N PHE A 95 -3.90 -24.84 9.68
CA PHE A 95 -4.55 -24.80 8.37
C PHE A 95 -5.37 -26.07 8.14
N ARG A 96 -6.65 -25.89 7.81
CA ARG A 96 -7.57 -26.95 7.40
C ARG A 96 -7.98 -26.71 5.96
N ALA A 97 -7.60 -27.63 5.07
CA ALA A 97 -8.01 -27.57 3.67
C ALA A 97 -9.54 -27.63 3.58
N SER A 98 -10.13 -26.75 2.78
CA SER A 98 -11.53 -26.86 2.43
C SER A 98 -11.63 -28.04 1.47
N LYS A 99 -12.49 -29.02 1.78
CA LYS A 99 -12.83 -30.03 0.78
C LYS A 99 -13.43 -29.31 -0.44
N ALA A 100 -13.01 -29.72 -1.64
CA ALA A 100 -13.63 -29.31 -2.89
C ALA A 100 -15.11 -29.74 -2.91
#